data_AF-A0A0C9U1U0-F1
#
_entry.id   AF-A0A0C9U1U0-F1
#
_cell.length_a   1.000
_cell.length_b   1.000
_cell.length_c   1.000
_cell.angle_alpha   90.00
_cell.angle_beta   90.00
_cell.angle_gamma   90.00
#
_symmetry.space_group_name_H-M   'P 1'
#
loop_
_entity.id
_entity.type
_entity.pdbx_description
1 polymer ?
#
loop_
_entity_poly.entity_id
_entity_poly.type
_entity_poly.pdbx_seq_one_letter_code
_entity_poly.pdbx_strand_id
1 'polypeptide(L)'
;MPVRGVIKTHSAVDFVPAMAEYLAKHVPDCVIEHSETDRIDVLKRISTELPSLERLTEDTTCDIICATSEFHIRGRKRPEPPHFDTIFVHVDDRADIIGLEGSQTVCIRVIFRVLAWFQCSDTLAYIESFSSFGPGNASENVADLVFNENKWSSSGNNHKYCVHSM
;
A
#
# COMPACT_ATOMS: atom_id res chain seq x y z
N MET A 1 10.73 10.43 7.91
CA MET A 1 11.36 9.34 8.69
C MET A 1 12.48 8.72 7.86
N PRO A 2 13.66 8.40 8.41
CA PRO A 2 14.68 7.64 7.67
C PRO A 2 14.16 6.25 7.27
N VAL A 3 14.52 5.75 6.08
CA VAL A 3 14.11 4.43 5.57
C VAL A 3 14.49 3.31 6.54
N ARG A 4 15.68 3.36 7.14
CA ARG A 4 16.07 2.43 8.20
C ARG A 4 15.10 2.42 9.39
N GLY A 5 14.53 3.58 9.70
CA GLY A 5 13.50 3.70 10.72
C GLY A 5 12.21 3.00 10.28
N VAL A 6 11.79 3.21 9.03
CA VAL A 6 10.60 2.58 8.44
C VAL A 6 10.70 1.05 8.53
N ILE A 7 11.82 0.48 8.07
CA ILE A 7 12.10 -0.96 8.13
C ILE A 7 11.91 -1.49 9.56
N LYS A 8 12.47 -0.79 10.55
CA LYS A 8 12.44 -1.23 11.95
C LYS A 8 11.08 -1.06 12.62
N THR A 9 10.40 0.05 12.37
CA THR A 9 9.17 0.40 13.10
C THR A 9 7.93 -0.22 12.46
N HIS A 10 7.96 -0.47 11.15
CA HIS A 10 6.83 -1.03 10.40
C HIS A 10 7.08 -2.47 9.91
N SER A 11 8.20 -3.09 10.31
CA SER A 11 8.61 -4.43 9.86
C SER A 11 8.69 -4.56 8.32
N ALA A 12 8.98 -3.45 7.63
CA ALA A 12 9.05 -3.39 6.17
C ALA A 12 10.43 -3.83 5.69
N VAL A 13 10.77 -5.10 5.86
CA VAL A 13 12.12 -5.65 5.62
C VAL A 13 12.59 -5.50 4.17
N ASP A 14 11.66 -5.59 3.22
CA ASP A 14 11.94 -5.51 1.79
C ASP A 14 11.63 -4.12 1.22
N PHE A 15 11.56 -3.09 2.08
CA PHE A 15 11.20 -1.74 1.65
C PHE A 15 12.15 -1.18 0.58
N VAL A 16 13.46 -1.33 0.80
CA VAL A 16 14.49 -0.85 -0.15
C VAL A 16 14.37 -1.56 -1.49
N PRO A 17 14.43 -2.91 -1.58
CA PRO A 17 14.30 -3.59 -2.87
C PRO A 17 12.95 -3.33 -3.57
N ALA A 18 11.83 -3.25 -2.83
CA ALA A 18 10.54 -2.91 -3.42
C ALA A 18 10.51 -1.47 -3.99
N MET A 19 11.16 -0.53 -3.31
CA MET A 19 11.31 0.84 -3.81
C MET A 19 12.22 0.92 -5.04
N ALA A 20 13.27 0.10 -5.09
CA ALA A 20 14.12 -0.06 -6.27
C ALA A 20 13.31 -0.49 -7.48
N GLU A 21 12.53 -1.56 -7.31
CA GLU A 21 11.73 -2.16 -8.36
C GLU A 21 10.66 -1.18 -8.86
N TYR A 22 9.96 -0.51 -7.94
CA TYR A 22 8.97 0.51 -8.30
C TYR A 22 9.59 1.64 -9.13
N LEU A 23 10.71 2.22 -8.67
CA LEU A 23 11.37 3.31 -9.37
C LEU A 23 11.89 2.86 -10.74
N ALA A 24 12.49 1.68 -10.84
CA ALA A 24 12.96 1.13 -12.13
C ALA A 24 11.82 0.96 -13.14
N LYS A 25 10.62 0.58 -12.66
CA LYS A 25 9.44 0.33 -13.50
C LYS A 25 8.69 1.60 -13.88
N HIS A 26 8.54 2.54 -12.95
CA HIS A 26 7.66 3.71 -13.10
C HIS A 26 8.41 5.02 -13.36
N VAL A 27 9.69 5.08 -13.04
CA VAL A 27 10.57 6.24 -13.23
C VAL A 27 11.90 5.78 -13.82
N PRO A 28 11.91 5.29 -15.07
CA PRO A 28 13.10 4.64 -15.67
C PRO A 28 14.31 5.58 -15.78
N ASP A 29 14.10 6.89 -15.80
CA ASP A 29 15.15 7.91 -15.85
C ASP A 29 15.68 8.31 -14.46
N CYS A 30 15.23 7.64 -13.39
CA CYS A 30 15.69 7.90 -12.03
C CYS A 30 17.12 7.35 -11.84
N VAL A 31 18.11 8.24 -11.93
CA VAL A 31 19.53 7.91 -11.72
C VAL A 31 19.93 7.89 -10.24
N ILE A 32 19.02 8.28 -9.33
CA ILE A 32 19.32 8.37 -7.91
C ILE A 32 19.21 6.99 -7.27
N GLU A 33 20.32 6.49 -6.73
CA GLU A 33 20.32 5.32 -5.86
C GLU A 33 19.62 5.66 -4.55
N HIS A 34 18.65 4.83 -4.18
CA HIS A 34 17.95 4.96 -2.93
C HIS A 34 18.67 4.17 -1.84
N SER A 35 18.62 4.66 -0.61
CA SER A 35 19.39 4.14 0.51
C SER A 35 18.55 4.07 1.80
N GLU A 36 19.00 3.25 2.75
CA GLU A 36 18.43 3.21 4.10
C GLU A 36 18.54 4.55 4.86
N THR A 37 19.44 5.44 4.41
CA THR A 37 19.65 6.75 5.03
C THR A 37 18.71 7.83 4.50
N ASP A 38 18.05 7.55 3.37
CA ASP A 38 17.10 8.45 2.77
C ASP A 38 15.92 8.68 3.70
N ARG A 39 15.33 9.86 3.60
CA ARG A 39 14.15 10.22 4.39
C ARG A 39 12.93 10.11 3.49
N ILE A 40 11.83 9.63 4.03
CA ILE A 40 10.54 9.64 3.34
C ILE A 40 9.48 10.22 4.27
N ASP A 41 8.41 10.76 3.70
CA ASP A 41 7.31 11.29 4.49
C ASP A 41 6.28 10.21 4.74
N VAL A 42 6.33 9.59 5.92
CA VAL A 42 5.39 8.54 6.34
C VAL A 42 4.08 9.18 6.80
N LEU A 43 2.97 8.67 6.27
CA LEU A 43 1.60 9.08 6.57
C LEU A 43 0.95 8.03 7.46
N LYS A 44 0.11 8.48 8.39
CA LYS A 44 -0.66 7.57 9.26
C LYS A 44 -1.86 6.96 8.56
N ARG A 45 -2.44 7.71 7.63
CA ARG A 45 -3.65 7.36 6.90
C ARG A 45 -3.76 8.12 5.59
N ILE A 46 -4.52 7.57 4.65
CA ILE A 46 -4.99 8.22 3.43
C ILE A 46 -6.49 8.01 3.31
N SER A 47 -7.16 8.98 2.69
CA SER A 47 -8.57 8.85 2.32
C SER A 47 -8.64 8.46 0.86
N THR A 48 -9.58 7.58 0.54
CA THR A 48 -9.76 7.08 -0.80
C THR A 48 -11.24 7.04 -1.15
N GLU A 49 -11.58 7.34 -2.40
CA GLU A 49 -12.95 7.23 -2.87
C GLU A 49 -13.22 5.76 -3.22
N LEU A 50 -14.29 5.21 -2.65
CA LEU A 50 -14.77 3.90 -3.06
C LEU A 50 -15.49 4.04 -4.40
N PRO A 51 -15.27 3.10 -5.34
CA PRO A 51 -16.04 3.08 -6.57
C PRO A 51 -17.52 3.00 -6.23
N SER A 52 -18.33 3.85 -6.86
CA SER A 52 -19.77 3.85 -6.68
C SER A 52 -20.32 2.48 -7.05
N LEU A 53 -20.83 1.74 -6.07
CA LEU A 53 -21.54 0.51 -6.35
C LEU A 53 -22.88 0.92 -6.95
N GLU A 54 -23.01 0.85 -8.29
CA GLU A 54 -24.13 1.36 -9.12
C GLU A 54 -25.54 0.89 -8.70
N ARG A 55 -25.67 0.11 -7.62
CA ARG A 55 -26.91 -0.47 -7.12
C ARG A 55 -27.22 -0.19 -5.66
N LEU A 56 -26.37 0.51 -4.90
CA LEU A 56 -26.60 0.71 -3.46
C LEU A 56 -26.63 2.16 -2.96
N THR A 57 -25.92 3.11 -3.57
CA THR A 57 -25.87 4.50 -3.08
C THR A 57 -25.62 5.51 -4.21
N GLU A 58 -26.35 6.63 -4.20
CA GLU A 58 -26.07 7.81 -5.07
C GLU A 58 -24.88 8.64 -4.54
N ASP A 59 -24.49 8.44 -3.27
CA ASP A 59 -23.40 9.17 -2.63
C ASP A 59 -22.04 8.48 -2.83
N THR A 60 -21.02 9.26 -3.19
CA THR A 60 -19.61 8.87 -3.18
C THR A 60 -19.19 8.57 -1.74
N THR A 61 -18.94 7.31 -1.42
CA THR A 61 -18.41 6.90 -0.12
C THR A 61 -16.88 7.01 -0.13
N CYS A 62 -16.32 7.71 0.86
CA CYS A 62 -14.87 7.72 1.08
C CYS A 62 -14.51 6.72 2.17
N ASP A 63 -13.49 5.90 1.93
CA ASP A 63 -12.87 5.05 2.93
C ASP A 63 -11.57 5.69 3.45
N ILE A 64 -11.13 5.26 4.63
CA ILE A 64 -9.89 5.72 5.24
C ILE A 64 -9.01 4.51 5.48
N ILE A 65 -7.87 4.47 4.79
CA ILE A 65 -6.85 3.47 4.99
C ILE A 65 -5.82 3.97 6.00
N CYS A 66 -5.48 3.15 6.97
CA CYS A 66 -4.56 3.42 8.05
C CYS A 66 -3.34 2.48 8.03
N ALA A 67 -2.17 3.06 8.31
CA ALA A 67 -0.92 2.34 8.54
C ALA A 67 -0.13 3.03 9.66
N THR A 68 -0.52 2.74 10.91
CA THR A 68 0.07 3.32 12.11
C THR A 68 0.90 2.27 12.84
N SER A 69 2.21 2.45 12.89
CA SER A 69 3.08 1.63 13.74
C SER A 69 2.99 2.04 15.21
N GLU A 70 3.50 1.19 16.10
CA GLU A 70 3.70 1.58 17.50
C GLU A 70 4.61 2.81 17.61
N PHE A 71 4.05 3.94 18.03
CA PHE A 71 4.82 5.14 18.30
C PHE A 71 5.13 5.23 19.79
N HIS A 72 6.41 5.06 20.15
CA HIS A 72 6.90 5.38 21.49
C HIS A 72 7.36 6.83 21.54
N ILE A 73 6.45 7.76 21.89
CA ILE A 73 6.85 9.13 22.23
C ILE A 73 7.32 9.11 23.69
N ARG A 74 8.63 9.33 23.92
CA ARG A 74 9.17 9.47 25.27
C ARG A 74 8.42 10.60 26.01
N GLY A 75 7.68 10.25 27.06
CA GLY A 75 7.11 11.20 28.02
C GLY A 75 5.62 11.54 27.88
N ARG A 76 4.84 10.94 26.96
CA ARG A 76 3.37 11.11 26.95
C ARG A 76 2.61 9.85 26.52
N LYS A 77 1.60 9.52 27.33
CA LYS A 77 0.55 8.47 27.21
C LYS A 77 1.02 7.06 26.85
N ARG A 78 0.22 6.07 27.24
CA ARG A 78 0.43 4.66 26.89
C ARG A 78 0.57 4.56 25.36
N PRO A 79 1.59 3.85 24.84
CA PRO A 79 1.74 3.68 23.40
C PRO A 79 0.45 3.09 22.83
N GLU A 80 -0.06 3.70 21.76
CA GLU A 80 -1.16 3.12 21.00
C GLU A 80 -0.64 1.85 20.31
N PRO A 81 -1.42 0.75 20.33
CA PRO A 81 -1.05 -0.44 19.60
C PRO A 81 -0.95 -0.13 18.10
N PRO A 82 -0.14 -0.89 17.35
CA PRO A 82 -0.02 -0.69 15.93
C PRO A 82 -1.36 -1.05 15.27
N HIS A 83 -1.73 -0.31 14.24
CA HIS A 83 -2.95 -0.49 13.47
C HIS A 83 -2.60 -0.41 11.99
N PHE A 84 -2.80 -1.53 11.30
CA PHE A 84 -2.53 -1.69 9.88
C PHE A 84 -3.77 -2.26 9.21
N ASP A 85 -4.30 -1.55 8.22
CA ASP A 85 -5.46 -2.01 7.49
C ASP A 85 -5.10 -3.16 6.54
N THR A 86 -6.09 -4.02 6.32
CA THR A 86 -5.99 -5.13 5.39
C THR A 86 -7.03 -4.92 4.31
N ILE A 87 -6.62 -5.03 3.04
CA ILE A 87 -7.47 -4.74 1.88
C ILE A 87 -7.42 -5.90 0.88
N PHE A 88 -8.40 -5.92 -0.03
CA PHE A 88 -8.41 -6.83 -1.17
C PHE A 88 -7.93 -6.09 -2.44
N VAL A 89 -6.90 -6.63 -3.06
CA VAL A 89 -6.32 -6.14 -4.31
C VAL A 89 -6.75 -7.07 -5.43
N HIS A 90 -7.33 -6.55 -6.52
CA HIS A 90 -7.58 -7.39 -7.70
C HIS A 90 -6.26 -7.65 -8.40
N VAL A 91 -5.85 -8.92 -8.49
CA VAL A 91 -4.61 -9.37 -9.14
C VAL A 91 -4.86 -10.04 -10.49
N ASP A 92 -6.11 -10.42 -10.78
CA ASP A 92 -6.57 -11.02 -12.03
C ASP A 92 -7.90 -10.35 -12.45
N ASP A 93 -8.14 -10.23 -13.74
CA ASP A 93 -9.41 -9.81 -14.35
C ASP A 93 -10.59 -10.67 -13.86
N ARG A 94 -10.34 -11.91 -13.41
CA ARG A 94 -11.34 -12.76 -12.75
C ARG A 94 -11.95 -12.12 -11.51
N ALA A 95 -11.24 -11.24 -10.82
CA ALA A 95 -11.77 -10.53 -9.65
C ALA A 95 -13.02 -9.72 -9.99
N ASP A 96 -13.07 -9.14 -11.21
CA ASP A 96 -14.23 -8.36 -11.67
C ASP A 96 -15.45 -9.26 -11.95
N ILE A 97 -15.25 -10.56 -12.14
CA ILE A 97 -16.28 -11.53 -12.53
C ILE A 97 -16.73 -12.39 -11.34
N ILE A 98 -15.78 -12.85 -10.53
CA ILE A 98 -15.97 -13.86 -9.46
C ILE A 98 -15.73 -13.25 -8.07
N GLY A 99 -15.33 -11.98 -8.00
CA GLY A 99 -15.10 -11.24 -6.75
C GLY A 99 -13.81 -11.67 -6.06
N LEU A 100 -13.93 -12.55 -5.07
CA LEU A 100 -12.79 -12.98 -4.25
C LEU A 100 -11.81 -13.87 -5.02
N GLU A 101 -12.30 -14.68 -5.97
CA GLU A 101 -11.42 -15.45 -6.86
C GLU A 101 -10.78 -14.50 -7.89
N GLY A 102 -9.49 -14.23 -7.72
CA GLY A 102 -8.75 -13.21 -8.47
C GLY A 102 -8.35 -12.01 -7.63
N SER A 103 -8.76 -11.97 -6.35
CA SER A 103 -8.32 -10.98 -5.38
C SER A 103 -7.23 -11.56 -4.45
N GLN A 104 -6.33 -10.70 -4.01
CA GLN A 104 -5.32 -10.99 -3.01
C GLN A 104 -5.55 -10.15 -1.76
N THR A 105 -5.47 -10.77 -0.58
CA THR A 105 -5.49 -10.04 0.69
C THR A 105 -4.10 -9.49 0.98
N VAL A 106 -4.01 -8.18 1.23
CA VAL A 106 -2.74 -7.52 1.54
C VAL A 106 -2.89 -6.68 2.80
N CYS A 107 -1.85 -6.63 3.63
CA CYS A 107 -1.76 -5.73 4.78
C CYS A 107 -0.90 -4.52 4.43
N ILE A 108 -1.39 -3.32 4.75
CA ILE A 108 -0.70 -2.07 4.48
C ILE A 108 0.21 -1.74 5.66
N ARG A 109 1.52 -1.92 5.49
CA ARG A 109 2.49 -1.68 6.58
C ARG A 109 2.92 -0.22 6.66
N VAL A 110 3.05 0.45 5.52
CA VAL A 110 3.55 1.84 5.47
C VAL A 110 2.80 2.59 4.38
N ILE A 111 2.33 3.79 4.68
CA ILE A 111 1.93 4.75 3.65
C ILE A 111 2.95 5.88 3.66
N PHE A 112 3.45 6.28 2.51
CA PHE A 112 4.49 7.31 2.42
C PHE A 112 4.42 8.09 1.12
N ARG A 113 4.97 9.31 1.13
CA ARG A 113 5.25 10.06 -0.09
C ARG A 113 6.69 9.84 -0.53
N VAL A 114 6.85 9.55 -1.82
CA VAL A 114 8.16 9.53 -2.47
C VAL A 114 8.71 10.96 -2.51
N LEU A 115 10.01 11.12 -2.25
CA LEU A 115 10.62 12.44 -2.32
C LEU A 115 10.72 12.92 -3.76
N ALA A 116 10.42 14.21 -3.96
CA ALA A 116 10.38 14.84 -5.28
C ALA A 116 11.69 14.73 -6.09
N TRP A 117 12.83 14.53 -5.43
CA TRP A 117 14.11 14.33 -6.13
C TRP A 117 14.16 13.03 -6.93
N PHE A 118 13.31 12.05 -6.62
CA PHE A 118 13.14 10.84 -7.43
C PHE A 118 12.26 11.09 -8.67
N GLN A 119 11.97 12.35 -9.00
CA GLN A 119 11.07 12.75 -10.10
C GLN A 119 9.68 12.10 -10.00
N CYS A 120 9.27 11.81 -8.77
CA CYS A 120 8.05 11.13 -8.39
C CYS A 120 7.47 11.86 -7.17
N SER A 121 6.19 12.20 -7.24
CA SER A 121 5.46 12.88 -6.15
C SER A 121 4.32 12.00 -5.62
N ASP A 122 4.46 10.70 -5.82
CA ASP A 122 3.42 9.72 -5.58
C ASP A 122 3.30 9.41 -4.09
N THR A 123 2.06 9.27 -3.63
CA THR A 123 1.76 8.59 -2.37
C THR A 123 1.70 7.09 -2.66
N LEU A 124 2.56 6.34 -1.98
CA LEU A 124 2.71 4.89 -2.10
C LEU A 124 2.36 4.19 -0.80
N ALA A 125 1.95 2.94 -0.93
CA ALA A 125 1.78 2.02 0.18
C ALA A 125 2.74 0.83 0.04
N TYR A 126 3.55 0.57 1.07
CA TYR A 126 4.24 -0.71 1.21
C TYR A 126 3.26 -1.72 1.78
N ILE A 127 3.06 -2.79 1.03
CA ILE A 127 2.12 -3.85 1.37
C ILE A 127 2.85 -5.17 1.60
N GLU A 128 2.27 -5.99 2.47
CA GLU A 128 2.65 -7.38 2.64
C GLU A 128 1.48 -8.24 2.18
N SER A 129 1.72 -9.03 1.14
CA SER A 129 0.71 -9.92 0.58
C SER A 129 0.63 -11.23 1.37
N PHE A 130 -0.59 -11.63 1.71
CA PHE A 130 -0.85 -12.99 2.16
C PHE A 130 -1.19 -13.83 0.93
N SER A 131 -0.65 -15.06 0.87
CA SER A 131 -0.92 -15.98 -0.24
C SER A 131 -2.43 -16.16 -0.43
N SER A 132 -2.86 -16.11 -1.68
CA SER A 132 -4.24 -16.24 -2.12
C SER A 132 -4.85 -17.59 -1.74
N PHE A 133 -6.16 -17.62 -1.58
CA PHE A 133 -6.93 -18.85 -1.35
C PHE A 133 -6.86 -19.73 -2.62
N GLY A 134 -5.90 -20.65 -2.68
CA GLY A 134 -5.75 -21.59 -3.79
C GLY A 134 -5.04 -22.88 -3.38
N PRO A 135 -5.43 -24.04 -3.93
CA PRO A 135 -4.76 -25.30 -3.62
C PRO A 135 -3.45 -25.39 -4.40
N GLY A 136 -2.30 -25.23 -3.72
CA GLY A 136 -1.10 -25.97 -4.11
C GLY A 136 0.20 -25.24 -4.37
N ASN A 137 0.36 -23.94 -4.13
CA ASN A 137 1.68 -23.29 -4.23
C ASN A 137 2.07 -22.69 -2.88
N ALA A 138 3.15 -23.22 -2.31
CA ALA A 138 3.66 -22.85 -1.00
C ALA A 138 4.10 -21.38 -0.93
N SER A 139 3.85 -20.82 0.24
CA SER A 139 4.13 -19.48 0.75
C SER A 139 5.39 -18.79 0.23
N GLU A 140 5.20 -17.66 -0.44
CA GLU A 140 6.16 -16.56 -0.44
C GLU A 140 5.39 -15.30 -0.07
N ASN A 141 5.76 -14.66 1.05
CA ASN A 141 5.25 -13.34 1.37
C ASN A 141 5.92 -12.37 0.41
N VAL A 142 5.15 -11.82 -0.53
CA VAL A 142 5.67 -10.84 -1.49
C VAL A 142 5.39 -9.45 -0.94
N ALA A 143 6.46 -8.66 -0.81
CA ALA A 143 6.36 -7.24 -0.54
C ALA A 143 6.28 -6.47 -1.85
N ASP A 144 5.38 -5.49 -1.92
CA ASP A 144 5.22 -4.66 -3.12
C ASP A 144 4.88 -3.21 -2.72
N LEU A 145 5.05 -2.29 -3.67
CA LEU A 145 4.63 -0.91 -3.57
C LEU A 145 3.43 -0.64 -4.49
N VAL A 146 2.31 -0.26 -3.88
CA VAL A 146 1.08 0.07 -4.61
C VAL A 146 0.90 1.59 -4.72
N PHE A 147 0.40 2.05 -5.88
CA PHE A 147 0.25 3.47 -6.22
C PHE A 147 -1.21 3.97 -6.37
N ASN A 148 -1.43 5.18 -5.81
CA ASN A 148 -2.12 6.36 -6.37
C ASN A 148 -3.40 6.87 -5.67
N GLU A 149 -3.39 8.18 -5.39
CA GLU A 149 -4.49 9.00 -4.88
C GLU A 149 -5.60 9.29 -5.94
N ASN A 150 -5.40 9.00 -7.24
CA ASN A 150 -6.37 9.39 -8.30
C ASN A 150 -6.77 8.28 -9.30
N LYS A 151 -6.50 6.99 -9.02
CA LYS A 151 -6.80 5.88 -9.96
C LYS A 151 -7.65 4.75 -9.38
N TRP A 152 -8.51 5.09 -8.43
CA TRP A 152 -9.48 4.16 -7.87
C TRP A 152 -10.76 4.06 -8.70
N SER A 153 -10.94 4.97 -9.66
CA SER A 153 -12.00 4.90 -10.65
C SER A 153 -11.51 4.25 -11.95
N SER A 154 -11.98 3.02 -12.17
CA SER A 154 -12.20 2.33 -13.45
C SER A 154 -11.74 3.05 -14.72
N SER A 155 -10.60 2.63 -15.29
CA SER A 155 -10.42 2.51 -16.75
C SER A 155 -8.99 2.07 -17.10
N GLY A 156 -8.89 0.97 -17.85
CA GLY A 156 -7.76 0.64 -18.71
C GLY A 156 -6.51 0.08 -18.01
N ASN A 157 -6.43 -1.26 -17.94
CA ASN A 157 -5.21 -2.05 -17.72
C ASN A 157 -4.40 -1.85 -16.43
N ASN A 158 -4.96 -1.23 -15.40
CA ASN A 158 -4.30 -1.14 -14.10
C ASN A 158 -5.20 -1.72 -13.01
N HIS A 159 -4.60 -2.58 -12.17
CA HIS A 159 -5.14 -3.21 -10.97
C HIS A 159 -6.22 -2.34 -10.28
N LYS A 160 -7.42 -2.91 -10.11
CA LYS A 160 -8.52 -2.29 -9.39
C LYS A 160 -8.44 -2.70 -7.92
N TYR A 161 -8.74 -1.79 -7.01
CA TYR A 161 -8.66 -2.04 -5.57
C TYR A 161 -10.07 -1.96 -4.97
N CYS A 162 -10.48 -2.99 -4.24
CA CYS A 162 -11.70 -2.97 -3.46
C CYS A 162 -11.33 -3.00 -1.98
N VAL A 163 -11.43 -1.86 -1.29
CA VAL A 163 -11.25 -1.83 0.15
C VAL A 163 -12.52 -2.32 0.82
N HIS A 164 -12.38 -3.36 1.64
CA HIS A 164 -13.39 -3.76 2.60
C HIS A 164 -12.72 -3.68 3.97
N SER A 165 -12.98 -2.60 4.72
CA SER A 165 -12.66 -2.57 6.14
C SER A 165 -13.54 -3.61 6.85
N MET A 166 -12.92 -4.63 7.44
CA MET A 166 -13.60 -5.59 8.33
C MET A 166 -13.76 -5.03 9.75
#